data_AF-A0A2T6K8X6-F1
#
_entry.id   AF-A0A2T6K8X6-F1
#
_cell.length_a   1.000
_cell.length_b   1.000
_cell.length_c   1.000
_cell.angle_alpha   90.00
_cell.angle_beta   90.00
_cell.angle_gamma   90.00
#
_symmetry.space_group_name_H-M   'P 1'
#
loop_
_entity.id
_entity.type
_entity.pdbx_description
1 polymer ?
#
loop_
_entity_poly.entity_id
_entity_poly.type
_entity_poly.pdbx_seq_one_letter_code
_entity_poly.pdbx_strand_id
1 'polypeptide(L)'
;MKKILVTLVAVLLAFYFVPTNTFAEVNDDELTAYLTVVSTERGYPITKEDYVTYLEEYSQVFLSDFENIQELEEYMGEVIKSDNSNLESIYEDFELDELQLIELLNENGEAIENFIYVDDLYFTVLNIATPIDMPDFDDITADIDGLMKEIDLTDEEIENLMNHLLSIEEELNSPEVGERLMSIAERMMVIDPENPTEEQIKEVEKCL
;
A
#
# COMPACT_ATOMS: atom_id res chain seq x y z
N MET A 1 -32.34 -48.74 8.57
CA MET A 1 -31.83 -48.08 7.34
C MET A 1 -32.74 -46.94 6.85
N LYS A 2 -34.05 -47.14 6.60
CA LYS A 2 -34.95 -46.07 6.13
C LYS A 2 -35.05 -44.84 7.06
N LYS A 3 -35.06 -45.03 8.38
CA LYS A 3 -35.12 -43.91 9.35
C LYS A 3 -33.85 -43.07 9.37
N ILE A 4 -32.68 -43.71 9.23
CA ILE A 4 -31.36 -43.06 9.18
C ILE A 4 -31.22 -42.30 7.85
N LEU A 5 -31.67 -42.88 6.73
CA LEU A 5 -31.69 -42.22 5.42
C LEU A 5 -32.54 -40.94 5.44
N VAL A 6 -33.71 -40.98 6.08
CA VAL A 6 -34.60 -39.81 6.21
C VAL A 6 -33.99 -38.73 7.10
N THR A 7 -33.25 -39.09 8.15
CA THR A 7 -32.56 -38.09 8.99
C THR A 7 -31.41 -37.43 8.24
N LEU A 8 -30.65 -38.20 7.45
CA LEU A 8 -29.52 -37.69 6.67
C LEU A 8 -29.98 -36.74 5.55
N VAL A 9 -31.10 -37.06 4.90
CA VAL A 9 -31.74 -36.19 3.89
C VAL A 9 -32.31 -34.91 4.52
N ALA A 10 -32.90 -34.99 5.71
CA ALA A 10 -33.41 -33.80 6.42
C ALA A 10 -32.29 -32.86 6.88
N VAL A 11 -31.14 -33.40 7.30
CA VAL A 11 -29.96 -32.60 7.65
C VAL A 11 -29.35 -31.93 6.41
N LEU A 12 -29.24 -32.66 5.29
CA LEU A 12 -28.79 -32.09 4.01
C LEU A 12 -29.73 -30.97 3.50
N LEU A 13 -31.05 -31.13 3.65
CA LEU A 13 -32.03 -30.11 3.31
C LEU A 13 -31.97 -28.88 4.22
N ALA A 14 -31.62 -29.04 5.50
CA ALA A 14 -31.47 -27.91 6.42
C ALA A 14 -30.30 -26.99 6.03
N PHE A 15 -29.26 -27.52 5.38
CA PHE A 15 -28.16 -26.71 4.85
C PHE A 15 -28.54 -25.87 3.61
N TYR A 16 -29.63 -26.20 2.90
CA TYR A 16 -30.15 -25.39 1.78
C TYR A 16 -30.98 -24.18 2.23
N PHE A 17 -31.39 -24.14 3.50
CA PHE A 17 -32.14 -23.01 4.08
C PHE A 17 -31.26 -22.08 4.92
N VAL A 18 -29.95 -22.32 4.96
CA VAL A 18 -29.03 -21.31 5.48
C VAL A 18 -29.05 -20.16 4.46
N PRO A 19 -29.44 -18.93 4.85
CA PRO A 19 -29.37 -17.80 3.95
C PRO A 19 -27.92 -17.66 3.49
N THR A 20 -27.68 -17.71 2.18
CA THR A 20 -26.45 -17.19 1.59
C THR A 20 -26.54 -15.67 1.68
N ASN A 21 -26.36 -15.13 2.88
CA ASN A 21 -26.12 -13.71 3.05
C ASN A 21 -24.69 -13.44 2.59
N THR A 22 -24.47 -13.51 1.29
CA THR A 22 -23.38 -12.78 0.62
C THR A 22 -23.82 -11.31 0.61
N PHE A 23 -23.70 -10.63 1.75
CA PHE A 23 -23.60 -9.18 1.75
C PHE A 23 -22.12 -8.90 1.57
N ALA A 24 -21.72 -8.65 0.33
CA ALA A 24 -20.34 -8.48 -0.10
C ALA A 24 -20.19 -7.17 -0.89
N GLU A 25 -20.78 -6.10 -0.35
CA GLU A 25 -20.71 -4.75 -0.91
C GLU A 25 -21.22 -3.75 0.13
N VAL A 26 -20.61 -2.57 0.20
CA VAL A 26 -21.08 -1.45 1.03
C VAL A 26 -22.52 -1.06 0.64
N ASN A 27 -23.45 -1.12 1.59
CA ASN A 27 -24.85 -0.78 1.37
C ASN A 27 -25.06 0.75 1.35
N ASP A 28 -25.85 1.25 0.38
CA ASP A 28 -26.22 2.67 0.24
C ASP A 28 -26.80 3.32 1.50
N ASP A 29 -27.64 2.60 2.27
CA ASP A 29 -28.23 3.13 3.51
C ASP A 29 -27.15 3.29 4.60
N GLU A 30 -26.23 2.34 4.70
CA GLU A 30 -25.10 2.37 5.64
C GLU A 30 -24.08 3.44 5.26
N LEU A 31 -23.77 3.55 3.96
CA LEU A 31 -22.92 4.60 3.41
C LEU A 31 -23.51 6.00 3.66
N THR A 32 -24.82 6.16 3.49
CA THR A 32 -25.48 7.45 3.77
C THR A 32 -25.38 7.82 5.25
N ALA A 33 -25.54 6.85 6.14
CA ALA A 33 -25.37 7.07 7.57
C ALA A 33 -23.92 7.43 7.92
N TYR A 34 -22.96 6.71 7.34
CA TYR A 34 -21.54 6.97 7.49
C TYR A 34 -21.16 8.39 7.04
N LEU A 35 -21.53 8.78 5.82
CA LEU A 35 -21.23 10.11 5.29
C LEU A 35 -21.89 11.24 6.08
N THR A 36 -23.00 10.97 6.76
CA THR A 36 -23.60 11.94 7.70
C THR A 36 -22.68 12.21 8.89
N VAL A 37 -22.04 11.17 9.43
CA VAL A 37 -21.06 11.29 10.51
C VAL A 37 -19.82 12.03 10.00
N VAL A 38 -19.23 11.57 8.89
CA VAL A 38 -18.04 12.19 8.27
C VAL A 38 -18.29 13.68 7.96
N SER A 39 -19.42 14.02 7.34
CA SER A 39 -19.79 15.42 7.05
C SER A 39 -19.90 16.28 8.32
N THR A 40 -20.40 15.69 9.41
CA THR A 40 -20.55 16.39 10.68
C THR A 40 -19.19 16.67 11.31
N GLU A 41 -18.29 15.69 11.30
CA GLU A 41 -16.93 15.85 11.83
C GLU A 41 -16.12 16.84 11.00
N ARG A 42 -16.18 16.72 9.66
CA ARG A 42 -15.44 17.57 8.72
C ARG A 42 -15.97 19.00 8.65
N GLY A 43 -17.26 19.20 8.96
CA GLY A 43 -17.88 20.54 9.06
C GLY A 43 -18.54 21.05 7.79
N TYR A 44 -18.61 20.24 6.72
CA TYR A 44 -19.33 20.54 5.49
C TYR A 44 -19.99 19.27 4.91
N PRO A 45 -21.06 19.42 4.11
CA PRO A 45 -21.73 18.27 3.52
C PRO A 45 -20.83 17.57 2.49
N ILE A 46 -20.66 16.26 2.64
CA ILE A 46 -19.99 15.37 1.70
C ILE A 46 -21.06 14.46 1.09
N THR A 47 -21.28 14.59 -0.21
CA THR A 47 -22.23 13.72 -0.92
C THR A 47 -21.57 12.39 -1.27
N LYS A 48 -22.37 11.39 -1.64
CA LYS A 48 -21.84 10.12 -2.16
C LYS A 48 -20.97 10.32 -3.40
N GLU A 49 -21.33 11.26 -4.28
CA GLU A 49 -20.55 11.57 -5.48
C GLU A 49 -19.19 12.17 -5.10
N ASP A 50 -19.17 13.17 -4.22
CA ASP A 50 -17.93 13.76 -3.70
C ASP A 50 -17.05 12.70 -3.06
N TYR A 51 -17.64 11.80 -2.28
CA TYR A 51 -16.90 10.75 -1.58
C TYR A 51 -16.31 9.71 -2.52
N VAL A 52 -17.05 9.30 -3.56
CA VAL A 52 -16.52 8.38 -4.57
C VAL A 52 -15.35 9.01 -5.33
N THR A 53 -15.48 10.27 -5.73
CA THR A 53 -14.37 11.02 -6.34
C THR A 53 -13.17 11.12 -5.39
N TYR A 54 -13.42 11.41 -4.11
CA TYR A 54 -12.37 11.47 -3.10
C TYR A 54 -11.60 10.15 -2.98
N LEU A 55 -12.31 9.01 -2.88
CA LEU A 55 -11.69 7.70 -2.76
C LEU A 55 -10.79 7.37 -3.95
N GLU A 56 -11.22 7.76 -5.17
CA GLU A 56 -10.45 7.52 -6.38
C GLU A 56 -9.23 8.44 -6.48
N GLU A 57 -9.37 9.72 -6.15
CA GLU A 57 -8.33 10.74 -6.34
C GLU A 57 -7.27 10.75 -5.23
N TYR A 58 -7.68 10.59 -3.96
CA TYR A 58 -6.80 10.75 -2.80
C TYR A 58 -6.44 9.40 -2.17
N SER A 59 -7.43 8.57 -1.87
CA SER A 59 -7.20 7.30 -1.18
C SER A 59 -6.82 6.15 -2.12
N GLN A 60 -6.97 6.34 -3.43
CA GLN A 60 -6.69 5.38 -4.51
C GLN A 60 -7.36 4.01 -4.34
N VAL A 61 -8.61 4.02 -3.84
CA VAL A 61 -9.43 2.82 -3.63
C VAL A 61 -10.85 3.03 -4.13
N PHE A 62 -11.61 1.95 -4.23
CA PHE A 62 -13.01 1.96 -4.64
C PHE A 62 -13.92 1.44 -3.53
N LEU A 63 -15.19 1.87 -3.51
CA LEU A 63 -16.18 1.30 -2.58
C LEU A 63 -16.33 -0.23 -2.73
N SER A 64 -16.08 -0.76 -3.92
CA SER A 64 -16.12 -2.20 -4.21
C SER A 64 -14.97 -2.99 -3.59
N ASP A 65 -13.94 -2.32 -3.07
CA ASP A 65 -12.78 -2.97 -2.44
C ASP A 65 -13.08 -3.40 -0.99
N PHE A 66 -14.23 -2.97 -0.45
CA PHE A 66 -14.64 -3.22 0.93
C PHE A 66 -15.88 -4.12 0.98
N GLU A 67 -15.86 -5.11 1.87
CA GLU A 67 -16.99 -6.02 2.06
C GLU A 67 -18.18 -5.32 2.72
N ASN A 68 -17.94 -4.31 3.57
CA ASN A 68 -18.94 -3.61 4.34
C ASN A 68 -18.44 -2.24 4.86
N ILE A 69 -19.34 -1.44 5.44
CA ILE A 69 -19.03 -0.08 5.91
C ILE A 69 -18.00 -0.05 7.05
N GLN A 70 -17.96 -1.08 7.89
CA GLN A 70 -17.02 -1.15 9.00
C GLN A 70 -15.59 -1.32 8.49
N GLU A 71 -15.37 -2.16 7.48
CA GLU A 71 -14.06 -2.31 6.85
C GLU A 71 -13.59 -1.02 6.19
N LEU A 72 -14.50 -0.30 5.51
CA LEU A 72 -14.22 1.03 4.97
C LEU A 72 -13.80 2.00 6.08
N GLU A 73 -14.58 2.11 7.16
CA GLU A 73 -14.29 3.00 8.29
C GLU A 73 -12.94 2.66 8.96
N GLU A 74 -12.66 1.38 9.15
CA GLU A 74 -11.39 0.90 9.71
C GLU A 74 -10.19 1.21 8.80
N TYR A 75 -10.36 1.12 7.48
CA TYR A 75 -9.31 1.45 6.51
C TYR A 75 -9.05 2.95 6.43
N MET A 76 -10.10 3.78 6.40
CA MET A 76 -9.98 5.22 6.16
C MET A 76 -9.40 5.98 7.35
N GLY A 77 -9.59 5.47 8.56
CA GLY A 77 -9.01 6.06 9.76
C GLY A 77 -9.70 7.34 10.23
N GLU A 78 -8.95 8.25 10.82
CA GLU A 78 -9.50 9.42 11.51
C GLU A 78 -9.94 10.51 10.52
N VAL A 79 -11.18 10.99 10.66
CA VAL A 79 -11.70 12.13 9.88
C VAL A 79 -11.08 13.43 10.40
N ILE A 80 -10.68 14.33 9.50
CA ILE A 80 -10.20 15.67 9.84
C ILE A 80 -11.35 16.44 10.50
N LYS A 81 -11.12 16.94 11.72
CA LYS A 81 -12.13 17.74 12.43
C LYS A 81 -12.31 19.10 11.77
N SER A 82 -13.52 19.64 11.84
CA SER A 82 -13.88 20.96 11.29
C SER A 82 -13.04 22.14 11.80
N ASP A 83 -12.39 21.98 12.95
CA ASP A 83 -11.47 22.95 13.55
C ASP A 83 -9.99 22.54 13.44
N ASN A 84 -9.69 21.52 12.63
CA ASN A 84 -8.35 20.97 12.40
C ASN A 84 -7.62 20.52 13.68
N SER A 85 -8.34 20.32 14.78
CA SER A 85 -7.74 20.07 16.11
C SER A 85 -7.08 18.69 16.26
N ASN A 86 -7.22 17.81 15.27
CA ASN A 86 -6.59 16.49 15.25
C ASN A 86 -5.43 16.37 14.25
N LEU A 87 -4.87 17.49 13.79
CA LEU A 87 -3.72 17.49 12.87
C LEU A 87 -2.36 17.66 13.59
N GLU A 88 -2.32 17.47 14.92
CA GLU A 88 -1.10 17.68 15.72
C GLU A 88 0.09 16.84 15.22
N SER A 89 -0.13 15.60 14.79
CA SER A 89 0.94 14.75 14.24
C SER A 89 1.59 15.36 13.01
N ILE A 90 0.80 15.94 12.11
CA ILE A 90 1.31 16.62 10.91
C ILE A 90 2.11 17.87 11.32
N TYR A 91 1.62 18.64 12.29
CA TYR A 91 2.31 19.82 12.78
C TYR A 91 3.66 19.48 13.41
N GLU A 92 3.69 18.43 14.24
CA GLU A 92 4.90 17.96 14.92
C GLU A 92 5.92 17.34 13.96
N ASP A 93 5.49 16.45 13.06
CA ASP A 93 6.39 15.68 12.19
C ASP A 93 7.01 16.54 11.08
N PHE A 94 6.29 17.55 10.59
CA PHE A 94 6.75 18.44 9.52
C PHE A 94 7.20 19.83 10.00
N GLU A 95 7.19 20.09 11.31
CA GLU A 95 7.51 21.38 11.94
C GLU A 95 6.67 22.55 11.36
N LEU A 96 5.37 22.32 11.16
CA LEU A 96 4.42 23.28 10.58
C LEU A 96 3.40 23.76 11.62
N ASP A 97 2.97 25.01 11.54
CA ASP A 97 1.69 25.45 12.11
C ASP A 97 0.54 25.35 11.09
N GLU A 98 -0.70 25.56 11.53
CA GLU A 98 -1.89 25.47 10.67
C GLU A 98 -1.81 26.41 9.45
N LEU A 99 -1.28 27.63 9.61
CA LEU A 99 -1.16 28.58 8.50
C LEU A 99 -0.12 28.10 7.50
N GLN A 100 1.00 27.58 7.98
CA GLN A 100 2.07 27.04 7.15
C GLN A 100 1.62 25.78 6.41
N LEU A 101 0.83 24.91 7.04
CA LEU A 101 0.23 23.75 6.38
C LEU A 101 -0.69 24.19 5.24
N ILE A 102 -1.58 25.15 5.48
CA ILE A 102 -2.49 25.68 4.46
C ILE A 102 -1.69 26.33 3.32
N GLU A 103 -0.64 27.08 3.62
CA GLU A 103 0.23 27.69 2.61
C GLU A 103 0.93 26.62 1.76
N LEU A 104 1.51 25.60 2.39
CA LEU A 104 2.17 24.48 1.73
C LEU A 104 1.24 23.76 0.74
N LEU A 105 0.01 23.45 1.17
CA LEU A 105 -0.99 22.82 0.30
C LEU A 105 -1.32 23.72 -0.90
N ASN A 106 -1.63 25.00 -0.66
CA ASN A 106 -2.00 25.94 -1.72
C ASN A 106 -0.89 26.14 -2.76
N GLU A 107 0.38 26.19 -2.33
CA GLU A 107 1.53 26.30 -3.23
C GLU A 107 1.66 25.10 -4.17
N ASN A 108 1.15 23.94 -3.76
CA ASN A 108 1.15 22.69 -4.51
C ASN A 108 -0.18 22.40 -5.22
N GLY A 109 -1.09 23.37 -5.25
CA GLY A 109 -2.38 23.24 -5.94
C GLY A 109 -3.46 22.49 -5.14
N GLU A 110 -3.18 22.22 -3.87
CA GLU A 110 -4.09 21.53 -2.95
C GLU A 110 -4.82 22.51 -2.04
N ALA A 111 -5.98 22.09 -1.53
CA ALA A 111 -6.72 22.79 -0.49
C ALA A 111 -6.99 21.82 0.67
N ILE A 112 -7.00 22.31 1.92
CA ILE A 112 -7.29 21.44 3.07
C ILE A 112 -8.69 20.81 2.98
N GLU A 113 -9.62 21.49 2.33
CA GLU A 113 -10.98 21.01 2.03
C GLU A 113 -11.03 19.85 1.02
N ASN A 114 -9.94 19.57 0.31
CA ASN A 114 -9.85 18.40 -0.55
C ASN A 114 -9.71 17.11 0.27
N PHE A 115 -9.24 17.20 1.52
CA PHE A 115 -8.96 16.05 2.38
C PHE A 115 -10.11 15.77 3.34
N ILE A 116 -10.46 14.48 3.47
CA ILE A 116 -11.44 13.99 4.44
C ILE A 116 -10.75 13.36 5.65
N TYR A 117 -9.73 12.53 5.42
CA TYR A 117 -9.04 11.78 6.47
C TYR A 117 -7.64 12.33 6.76
N VAL A 118 -7.22 12.19 8.02
CA VAL A 118 -5.93 12.68 8.52
C VAL A 118 -4.77 11.98 7.81
N ASP A 119 -4.88 10.67 7.57
CA ASP A 119 -3.82 9.87 6.96
C ASP A 119 -3.58 10.29 5.49
N ASP A 120 -4.64 10.51 4.71
CA ASP A 120 -4.54 10.98 3.32
C ASP A 120 -3.86 12.37 3.24
N LEU A 121 -4.19 13.26 4.17
CA LEU A 121 -3.51 14.56 4.29
C LEU A 121 -2.05 14.38 4.71
N TYR A 122 -1.78 13.53 5.69
CA TYR A 122 -0.42 13.25 6.17
C TYR A 122 0.48 12.75 5.03
N PHE A 123 0.01 11.78 4.23
CA PHE A 123 0.77 11.26 3.10
C PHE A 123 0.97 12.29 1.99
N THR A 124 -0.03 13.13 1.73
CA THR A 124 0.15 14.24 0.78
C THR A 124 1.21 15.23 1.27
N VAL A 125 1.16 15.63 2.53
CA VAL A 125 2.18 16.52 3.12
C VAL A 125 3.56 15.86 3.11
N LEU A 126 3.66 14.57 3.41
CA LEU A 126 4.90 13.80 3.31
C LEU A 126 5.47 13.86 1.89
N ASN A 127 4.65 13.61 0.87
CA ASN A 127 5.07 13.63 -0.53
C ASN A 127 5.52 15.03 -0.98
N ILE A 128 4.85 16.09 -0.49
CA ILE A 128 5.21 17.48 -0.79
C ILE A 128 6.50 17.90 -0.06
N ALA A 129 6.61 17.61 1.23
CA ALA A 129 7.71 18.05 2.09
C ALA A 129 8.99 17.22 1.90
N THR A 130 8.82 15.93 1.59
CA THR A 130 9.89 15.01 1.22
C THR A 130 9.59 14.45 -0.15
N PRO A 131 9.71 15.27 -1.22
CA PRO A 131 9.60 14.73 -2.56
C PRO A 131 10.73 13.71 -2.69
N ILE A 132 10.36 12.43 -2.70
CA ILE A 132 11.28 11.38 -3.08
C ILE A 132 11.61 11.72 -4.52
N ASP A 133 12.84 12.19 -4.72
CA ASP A 133 13.47 12.31 -6.02
C ASP A 133 13.68 10.86 -6.48
N MET A 134 12.58 10.20 -6.81
CA MET A 134 12.61 8.91 -7.47
C MET A 134 13.26 9.25 -8.80
N PRO A 135 14.48 8.76 -9.07
CA PRO A 135 15.11 8.99 -10.35
C PRO A 135 14.09 8.61 -11.42
N ASP A 136 13.99 9.45 -12.45
CA ASP A 136 13.00 9.24 -13.51
C ASP A 136 13.15 7.80 -14.01
N PHE A 137 12.06 7.16 -14.42
CA PHE A 137 12.16 5.76 -14.87
C PHE A 137 13.21 5.61 -16.00
N ASP A 138 13.37 6.67 -16.78
CA ASP A 138 14.41 6.82 -17.79
C ASP A 138 15.85 6.88 -17.21
N ASP A 139 16.05 7.46 -16.02
CA ASP A 139 17.35 7.47 -15.33
C ASP A 139 17.68 6.10 -14.72
N ILE A 140 16.69 5.43 -14.10
CA ILE A 140 16.86 4.06 -13.58
C ILE A 140 17.20 3.08 -14.71
N THR A 141 16.49 3.18 -15.84
CA THR A 141 16.74 2.32 -17.00
C THR A 141 18.09 2.62 -17.64
N ALA A 142 18.52 3.88 -17.70
CA ALA A 142 19.86 4.24 -18.19
C ALA A 142 20.99 3.69 -17.30
N ASP A 143 20.82 3.70 -15.98
CA ASP A 143 21.78 3.16 -15.03
C ASP A 143 21.86 1.63 -15.11
N ILE A 144 20.71 0.95 -15.23
CA ILE A 144 20.64 -0.50 -15.45
C ILE A 144 21.28 -0.88 -16.78
N ASP A 145 21.00 -0.16 -17.87
CA ASP A 145 21.64 -0.36 -19.17
C ASP A 145 23.15 -0.13 -19.12
N GLY A 146 23.60 0.84 -18.30
CA GLY A 146 25.02 1.13 -18.06
C GLY A 146 25.71 -0.03 -17.35
N LEU A 147 25.12 -0.53 -16.27
CA LEU A 147 25.59 -1.70 -15.55
C LEU A 147 25.58 -2.95 -16.43
N MET A 148 24.52 -3.16 -17.23
CA MET A 148 24.38 -4.28 -18.17
C MET A 148 25.47 -4.28 -19.25
N LYS A 149 25.85 -3.10 -19.76
CA LYS A 149 26.98 -2.95 -20.69
C LYS A 149 28.33 -3.19 -20.02
N GLU A 150 28.47 -2.88 -18.74
CA GLU A 150 29.70 -3.12 -17.99
C GLU A 150 29.90 -4.62 -17.68
N ILE A 151 28.81 -5.37 -17.48
CA ILE A 151 28.81 -6.82 -17.25
C ILE A 151 28.80 -7.68 -18.53
N ASP A 152 28.89 -7.06 -19.72
CA ASP A 152 28.98 -7.70 -21.06
C ASP A 152 27.92 -8.81 -21.29
N LEU A 153 26.72 -8.63 -20.74
CA LEU A 153 25.60 -9.55 -20.97
C LEU A 153 24.96 -9.28 -22.33
N THR A 154 24.67 -10.33 -23.07
CA THR A 154 23.91 -10.24 -24.33
C THR A 154 22.41 -10.07 -24.08
N ASP A 155 21.68 -9.51 -25.06
CA ASP A 155 20.21 -9.35 -24.99
C ASP A 155 19.49 -10.68 -24.67
N GLU A 156 19.97 -11.80 -25.22
CA GLU A 156 19.43 -13.13 -24.98
C GLU A 156 19.71 -13.61 -23.54
N GLU A 157 20.89 -13.31 -22.98
CA GLU A 157 21.21 -13.63 -21.60
C GLU A 157 20.39 -12.78 -20.61
N ILE A 158 20.10 -11.52 -20.95
CA ILE A 158 19.23 -10.64 -20.17
C ILE A 158 17.80 -11.19 -20.18
N GLU A 159 17.26 -11.53 -21.35
CA GLU A 159 15.92 -12.10 -21.46
C GLU A 159 15.81 -13.42 -20.67
N ASN A 160 16.83 -14.27 -20.76
CA ASN A 160 16.88 -15.52 -20.00
C ASN A 160 16.99 -15.30 -18.49
N LEU A 161 17.77 -14.30 -18.06
CA LEU A 161 17.88 -13.92 -16.65
C LEU A 161 16.54 -13.39 -16.12
N MET A 162 15.88 -12.50 -16.85
CA MET A 162 14.56 -11.95 -16.46
C MET A 162 13.49 -13.03 -16.41
N ASN A 163 13.44 -13.91 -17.41
CA ASN A 163 12.53 -15.05 -17.42
C ASN A 163 12.80 -16.01 -16.26
N HIS A 164 14.06 -16.22 -15.90
CA HIS A 164 14.41 -17.03 -14.75
C HIS A 164 13.96 -16.39 -13.44
N LEU A 165 14.24 -15.10 -13.23
CA LEU A 165 13.82 -14.37 -12.03
C LEU A 165 12.29 -14.39 -11.85
N LEU A 166 11.52 -14.18 -12.93
CA LEU A 166 10.07 -14.30 -12.90
C LEU A 166 9.61 -15.73 -12.57
N SER A 167 10.30 -16.74 -13.09
CA SER A 167 9.95 -18.15 -12.82
C SER A 167 10.17 -18.56 -11.35
N ILE A 168 11.01 -17.84 -10.61
CA ILE A 168 11.32 -18.11 -9.20
C ILE A 168 10.71 -17.07 -8.25
N GLU A 169 9.84 -16.18 -8.72
CA GLU A 169 9.22 -15.11 -7.93
C GLU A 169 8.54 -15.65 -6.66
N GLU A 170 7.81 -16.76 -6.77
CA GLU A 170 7.16 -17.42 -5.63
C GLU A 170 8.18 -17.93 -4.59
N GLU A 171 9.32 -18.46 -5.06
CA GLU A 171 10.39 -18.94 -4.20
C GLU A 171 11.18 -17.78 -3.58
N LEU A 172 11.41 -16.69 -4.31
CA LEU A 172 12.03 -15.45 -3.82
C LEU A 172 11.22 -14.79 -2.70
N ASN A 173 9.90 -14.87 -2.79
CA ASN A 173 8.99 -14.36 -1.76
C ASN A 173 8.81 -15.31 -0.56
N SER A 174 9.51 -16.45 -0.55
CA SER A 174 9.46 -17.36 0.60
C SER A 174 10.26 -16.81 1.79
N PRO A 175 9.79 -16.99 3.03
CA PRO A 175 10.51 -16.53 4.23
C PRO A 175 11.94 -17.09 4.34
N GLU A 176 12.15 -18.34 3.92
CA GLU A 176 13.46 -19.00 3.96
C GLU A 176 14.46 -18.34 2.98
N VAL A 177 14.01 -17.99 1.78
CA VAL A 177 14.86 -17.29 0.81
C VAL A 177 15.12 -15.86 1.26
N GLY A 178 14.13 -15.17 1.82
CA GLY A 178 14.29 -13.85 2.44
C GLY A 178 15.38 -13.83 3.52
N GLU A 179 15.36 -14.78 4.46
CA GLU A 179 16.39 -14.90 5.51
C GLU A 179 17.78 -15.18 4.91
N ARG A 180 17.87 -16.03 3.88
CA ARG A 180 19.14 -16.32 3.22
C ARG A 180 19.70 -15.11 2.48
N LEU A 181 18.86 -14.35 1.78
CA LEU A 181 19.25 -13.13 1.08
C LEU A 181 19.73 -12.06 2.07
N MET A 182 19.05 -11.91 3.21
CA MET A 182 19.47 -10.99 4.27
C MET A 182 20.84 -11.38 4.85
N SER A 183 21.07 -12.68 5.09
CA SER A 183 22.38 -13.17 5.53
C SER A 183 23.49 -12.93 4.50
N ILE A 184 23.19 -13.06 3.20
CA ILE A 184 24.13 -12.75 2.12
C ILE A 184 24.42 -11.25 2.11
N ALA A 185 23.40 -10.39 2.19
CA ALA A 185 23.55 -8.94 2.21
C ALA A 185 24.39 -8.46 3.40
N GLU A 186 24.14 -8.99 4.60
CA GLU A 186 24.94 -8.70 5.80
C GLU A 186 26.41 -9.08 5.61
N ARG A 187 26.68 -10.24 4.99
CA ARG A 187 28.06 -10.67 4.68
C ARG A 187 28.71 -9.75 3.66
N MET A 188 27.97 -9.28 2.66
CA MET A 188 28.48 -8.36 1.64
C MET A 188 28.76 -6.96 2.20
N MET A 189 27.95 -6.47 3.14
CA MET A 189 28.11 -5.15 3.77
C MET A 189 29.43 -5.02 4.55
N VAL A 190 29.99 -6.14 5.02
CA VAL A 190 31.26 -6.16 5.74
C VAL A 190 32.46 -6.15 4.80
N ILE A 191 32.27 -6.46 3.51
CA ILE A 191 33.34 -6.48 2.52
C ILE A 191 33.61 -5.06 2.05
N ASP A 192 34.86 -4.61 2.21
CA ASP A 192 35.34 -3.39 1.57
C ASP A 192 35.59 -3.71 0.09
N PRO A 193 34.80 -3.16 -0.86
CA PRO A 193 34.95 -3.47 -2.28
C PRO A 193 36.24 -2.89 -2.87
N GLU A 194 36.83 -1.87 -2.23
CA GLU A 194 38.06 -1.23 -2.72
C GLU A 194 39.32 -1.90 -2.15
N ASN A 195 39.25 -2.48 -0.94
CA ASN A 195 40.35 -3.19 -0.28
C ASN A 195 39.92 -4.45 0.50
N PRO A 196 39.44 -5.50 -0.18
CA PRO A 196 38.99 -6.71 0.51
C PRO A 196 40.18 -7.46 1.14
N THR A 197 39.99 -7.97 2.35
CA THR A 197 40.97 -8.84 3.02
C THR A 197 41.02 -10.22 2.34
N GLU A 198 42.13 -10.94 2.45
CA GLU A 198 42.26 -12.32 1.91
C GLU A 198 41.17 -13.26 2.45
N GLU A 199 40.69 -13.02 3.66
CA GLU A 199 39.64 -13.80 4.30
C GLU A 199 38.26 -13.48 3.70
N GLN A 200 37.99 -12.21 3.37
CA GLN A 200 36.77 -11.79 2.67
C GLN A 200 36.74 -12.30 1.22
N ILE A 201 37.87 -12.27 0.50
CA ILE A 201 37.97 -12.80 -0.87
C ILE A 201 37.62 -14.30 -0.88
N LYS A 202 38.18 -15.06 0.06
CA LYS A 202 37.96 -16.50 0.19
C LYS A 202 36.53 -16.86 0.62
N GLU A 203 35.84 -15.95 1.30
CA GLU A 203 34.43 -16.12 1.67
C GLU A 203 33.48 -15.85 0.48
N VAL A 204 33.82 -14.93 -0.42
CA VAL A 204 33.08 -14.70 -1.67
C VAL A 204 33.24 -15.86 -2.64
N GLU A 205 34.46 -16.42 -2.76
CA GLU A 205 34.73 -17.58 -3.63
C GLU A 205 33.94 -18.85 -3.26
N LYS A 206 33.46 -18.97 -2.01
CA LYS A 206 32.62 -20.10 -1.58
C LYS A 206 31.15 -19.96 -1.96
N CYS A 207 30.74 -18.76 -2.36
CA CYS A 207 29.36 -18.44 -2.73
C CYS A 207 29.12 -18.51 -4.25
N LEU A 208 30.19 -18.61 -5.06
CA LEU A 208 30.19 -18.87 -6.49
C LEU A 208 30.32 -20.37 -6.78
#